data_AF-A0A537A1H9-F1
#
_entry.id   AF-A0A537A1H9-F1
#
_cell.length_a   1.000
_cell.length_b   1.000
_cell.length_c   1.000
_cell.angle_alpha   90.00
_cell.angle_beta   90.00
_cell.angle_gamma   90.00
#
_symmetry.space_group_name_H-M   'P 1'
#
loop_
_entity.id
_entity.type
_entity.pdbx_description
1 polymer ?
#
loop_
_entity_poly.entity_id
_entity_poly.type
_entity_poly.pdbx_seq_one_letter_code
_entity_poly.pdbx_strand_id
1 'polypeptide(L)'
;MPSHPTTFELCQSFLDRFERFAEQNHDAFRDAVPFPNAVADKLFDERLIERILREYPERNAEIWQRYDDSDIQIKVRTKWASDSDIPDDIREVVRTLNGGRFLRRCSAAACSTSTVTATGTTPWRCTVG
;
A
#
# COMPACT_ATOMS: atom_id res chain seq x y z
N MET A 1 2.10 -18.21 28.35
CA MET A 1 0.88 -17.74 27.66
C MET A 1 1.27 -17.39 26.24
N PRO A 2 0.52 -17.77 25.19
CA PRO A 2 0.85 -17.31 23.85
C PRO A 2 0.69 -15.78 23.82
N SER A 3 1.78 -15.07 23.54
CA SER A 3 1.72 -13.62 23.31
C SER A 3 0.90 -13.37 22.05
N HIS A 4 -0.11 -12.51 22.15
CA HIS A 4 -0.80 -12.02 20.95
C HIS A 4 0.20 -11.27 20.07
N PRO A 5 0.17 -11.45 18.74
CA PRO A 5 1.09 -10.74 17.87
C PRO A 5 0.84 -9.23 17.97
N THR A 6 1.94 -8.49 17.99
CA THR A 6 1.99 -7.04 17.91
C THR A 6 1.58 -6.56 16.52
N THR A 7 1.21 -5.29 16.41
CA THR A 7 0.90 -4.65 15.12
C THR A 7 2.09 -4.69 14.17
N PHE A 8 3.30 -4.47 14.70
CA PHE A 8 4.54 -4.62 13.93
C PHE A 8 4.68 -6.02 13.32
N GLU A 9 4.48 -7.09 14.09
CA GLU A 9 4.56 -8.47 13.60
C GLU A 9 3.48 -8.77 12.55
N LEU A 10 2.27 -8.25 12.74
CA LEU A 10 1.19 -8.37 11.75
C LEU A 10 1.53 -7.61 10.45
N CYS A 11 2.14 -6.43 10.54
CA CYS A 11 2.63 -5.66 9.39
C CYS A 11 3.77 -6.39 8.65
N GLN A 12 4.70 -7.05 9.36
CA GLN A 12 5.71 -7.88 8.71
C GLN A 12 5.09 -9.08 7.99
N SER A 13 4.10 -9.75 8.61
CA SER A 13 3.36 -10.83 7.94
C SER A 13 2.63 -10.34 6.68
N PHE A 14 2.05 -9.14 6.72
CA PHE A 14 1.46 -8.49 5.55
C PHE A 14 2.49 -8.31 4.44
N LEU A 15 3.67 -7.76 4.73
CA LEU A 15 4.73 -7.54 3.75
C LEU A 15 5.16 -8.86 3.08
N ASP A 16 5.34 -9.93 3.86
CA ASP A 16 5.70 -11.25 3.33
C ASP A 16 4.60 -11.85 2.43
N ARG A 17 3.32 -11.61 2.76
CA ARG A 17 2.18 -12.03 1.91
C ARG A 17 2.11 -11.18 0.64
N PHE A 18 2.32 -9.88 0.76
CA PHE A 18 2.28 -8.93 -0.35
C PHE A 18 3.38 -9.20 -1.37
N GLU A 19 4.60 -9.47 -0.94
CA GLU A 19 5.71 -9.78 -1.84
C GLU A 19 5.42 -11.05 -2.66
N ARG A 20 4.95 -12.12 -2.00
CA ARG A 20 4.52 -13.36 -2.67
C ARG A 20 3.36 -13.13 -3.63
N PHE A 21 2.36 -12.37 -3.22
CA PHE A 21 1.23 -11.99 -4.09
C PHE A 21 1.74 -11.26 -5.33
N ALA A 22 2.61 -10.26 -5.16
CA ALA A 22 3.16 -9.47 -6.26
C ALA A 22 4.03 -10.32 -7.21
N GLU A 23 4.76 -11.32 -6.70
CA GLU A 23 5.52 -12.26 -7.54
C GLU A 23 4.61 -13.14 -8.38
N GLN A 24 3.58 -13.72 -7.75
CA GLN A 24 2.66 -14.64 -8.41
C GLN A 24 1.74 -13.96 -9.42
N ASN A 25 1.46 -12.66 -9.25
CA ASN A 25 0.48 -11.93 -10.05
C ASN A 25 1.11 -10.89 -10.98
N HIS A 26 2.44 -10.89 -11.15
CA HIS A 26 3.15 -9.90 -11.97
C HIS A 26 2.60 -9.81 -13.42
N ASP A 27 2.48 -10.96 -14.10
CA ASP A 27 2.00 -10.97 -15.49
C ASP A 27 0.51 -10.64 -15.57
N ALA A 28 -0.30 -11.17 -14.65
CA ALA A 28 -1.72 -10.85 -14.57
C ALA A 28 -1.95 -9.34 -14.33
N PHE A 29 -1.12 -8.69 -13.51
CA PHE A 29 -1.13 -7.24 -13.32
C PHE A 29 -0.80 -6.50 -14.63
N ARG A 30 0.31 -6.86 -15.28
CA ARG A 30 0.79 -6.20 -16.51
C ARG A 30 -0.24 -6.29 -17.63
N ASP A 31 -0.87 -7.46 -17.77
CA ASP A 31 -1.75 -7.78 -18.90
C ASP A 31 -3.22 -7.43 -18.59
N ALA A 32 -3.51 -6.87 -17.41
CA ALA A 32 -4.86 -6.48 -17.03
C ALA A 32 -5.39 -5.34 -17.92
N VAL A 33 -6.69 -5.41 -18.21
CA VAL A 33 -7.43 -4.46 -19.05
C VAL A 33 -8.49 -3.77 -18.18
N PRO A 34 -8.76 -2.46 -18.35
CA PRO A 34 -8.24 -1.54 -19.37
C PRO A 34 -6.86 -0.92 -19.08
N PHE A 35 -6.32 -1.13 -17.89
CA PHE A 35 -4.99 -0.70 -17.49
C PHE A 35 -4.41 -1.67 -16.45
N PRO A 36 -3.07 -1.71 -16.28
CA PRO A 36 -2.44 -2.59 -15.31
C PRO A 36 -2.98 -2.41 -13.90
N ASN A 37 -3.57 -3.47 -13.34
CA ASN A 37 -4.16 -3.46 -12.01
C ASN A 37 -4.18 -4.88 -11.42
N ALA A 38 -4.22 -4.96 -10.08
CA ALA A 38 -4.34 -6.21 -9.36
C ALA A 38 -5.21 -6.01 -8.12
N VAL A 39 -6.00 -7.03 -7.78
CA VAL A 39 -6.83 -7.06 -6.58
C VAL A 39 -6.31 -8.17 -5.67
N ALA A 40 -5.99 -7.82 -4.43
CA ALA A 40 -5.48 -8.75 -3.43
C ALA A 40 -6.50 -8.94 -2.31
N ASP A 41 -7.25 -10.03 -2.37
CA ASP A 41 -8.21 -10.38 -1.32
C ASP A 41 -7.51 -10.90 -0.06
N LYS A 42 -8.01 -10.50 1.11
CA LYS A 42 -7.57 -10.97 2.44
C LYS A 42 -6.05 -10.85 2.65
N LEU A 43 -5.46 -9.80 2.08
CA LEU A 43 -4.02 -9.54 2.17
C LEU A 43 -3.59 -9.20 3.60
N PHE A 44 -4.40 -8.39 4.29
CA PHE A 44 -4.22 -8.06 5.70
C PHE A 44 -4.76 -9.15 6.61
N ASP A 45 -4.07 -9.37 7.73
CA ASP A 45 -4.59 -10.21 8.81
C ASP A 45 -5.79 -9.52 9.47
N GLU A 46 -6.88 -10.25 9.72
CA GLU A 46 -8.10 -9.70 10.31
C GLU A 46 -7.85 -9.03 11.66
N ARG A 47 -6.91 -9.55 12.45
CA ARG A 47 -6.51 -8.97 13.74
C ARG A 47 -5.87 -7.58 13.58
N LEU A 48 -5.18 -7.34 12.47
CA LEU A 48 -4.61 -6.03 12.16
C LEU A 48 -5.72 -5.04 11.77
N ILE A 49 -6.70 -5.51 10.99
CA ILE A 49 -7.86 -4.70 10.62
C ILE A 49 -8.67 -4.31 11.85
N GLU A 50 -8.95 -5.25 12.76
CA GLU A 50 -9.66 -4.97 14.01
C GLU A 50 -8.94 -3.93 14.88
N ARG A 51 -7.61 -3.98 14.94
CA ARG A 51 -6.79 -3.00 15.67
C ARG A 51 -6.93 -1.59 15.08
N ILE A 52 -6.74 -1.47 13.77
CA ILE A 52 -6.91 -0.20 13.04
C ILE A 52 -8.32 0.36 13.24
N LEU A 53 -9.35 -0.48 13.15
CA LEU A 53 -10.75 -0.05 13.29
C LEU A 53 -11.08 0.47 14.68
N ARG A 54 -10.43 -0.04 15.74
CA ARG A 54 -10.61 0.47 17.11
C ARG A 54 -10.06 1.89 17.29
N GLU A 55 -9.02 2.24 16.55
CA GLU A 55 -8.40 3.57 16.58
C GLU A 55 -8.99 4.52 15.52
N TYR A 56 -9.73 3.99 14.55
CA TYR A 56 -10.22 4.76 13.43
C TYR A 56 -11.26 5.80 13.88
N PRO A 57 -11.10 7.09 13.53
CA PRO A 57 -12.04 8.10 13.98
C PRO A 57 -13.46 7.87 13.46
N GLU A 58 -14.45 8.05 14.32
CA GLU A 58 -15.86 7.99 13.92
C GLU A 58 -16.16 9.01 12.81
N ARG A 59 -17.11 8.70 11.93
CA ARG A 59 -17.47 9.53 10.76
C ARG A 59 -17.80 10.99 11.08
N ASN A 60 -18.36 11.25 12.26
CA ASN A 60 -18.79 12.59 12.69
C ASN A 60 -17.80 13.26 13.65
N ALA A 61 -16.63 12.66 13.90
CA ALA A 61 -15.62 13.22 14.78
C ALA A 61 -15.08 14.57 14.25
N GLU A 62 -14.80 15.50 15.15
CA GLU A 62 -14.29 16.85 14.82
C GLU A 62 -12.89 16.83 14.20
N ILE A 63 -12.18 15.70 14.29
CA ILE A 63 -10.86 15.50 13.69
C ILE A 63 -10.91 15.51 12.16
N TRP A 64 -12.08 15.32 11.56
CA TRP A 64 -12.23 15.38 10.11
C TRP A 64 -12.23 16.83 9.61
N GLN A 65 -11.41 17.08 8.60
CA GLN A 65 -11.43 18.28 7.78
C GLN A 65 -12.06 17.92 6.43
N ARG A 66 -13.14 18.63 6.09
CA ARG A 66 -13.83 18.48 4.82
C ARG A 66 -13.41 19.61 3.89
N TYR A 67 -13.03 19.25 2.68
CA TYR A 67 -12.83 20.17 1.57
C TYR A 67 -13.92 19.88 0.56
N ASP A 68 -14.74 20.89 0.30
CA ASP A 68 -15.82 20.85 -0.67
C ASP A 68 -15.43 21.79 -1.82
N ASP A 69 -14.66 21.27 -2.76
CA ASP A 69 -14.46 21.95 -4.04
C ASP A 69 -15.69 21.68 -4.88
N SER A 70 -16.56 22.70 -4.97
CA SER A 70 -17.81 22.65 -5.72
C SER A 70 -17.55 22.12 -7.13
N ASP A 71 -18.30 21.07 -7.50
CA ASP A 71 -18.31 20.39 -8.81
C ASP A 71 -17.09 19.51 -9.17
N ILE A 72 -16.14 19.28 -8.26
CA ILE A 72 -14.94 18.46 -8.54
C ILE A 72 -14.81 17.27 -7.60
N GLN A 73 -14.70 17.51 -6.28
CA GLN A 73 -14.44 16.43 -5.33
C GLN A 73 -14.69 16.84 -3.88
N ILE A 74 -15.40 15.99 -3.14
CA ILE A 74 -15.44 16.04 -1.67
C ILE A 74 -14.23 15.28 -1.14
N LYS A 75 -13.27 15.98 -0.52
CA LYS A 75 -12.12 15.36 0.16
C LYS A 75 -12.33 15.43 1.67
N VAL A 76 -12.09 14.30 2.33
CA VAL A 76 -12.09 14.21 3.79
C VAL A 76 -10.73 13.73 4.24
N ARG A 77 -10.10 14.46 5.16
CA ARG A 77 -8.82 14.06 5.77
C ARG A 77 -8.86 14.32 7.27
N THR A 78 -8.06 13.60 8.03
CA THR A 78 -7.85 13.92 9.44
C THR A 78 -7.02 15.21 9.59
N LYS A 79 -7.16 15.88 10.72
CA LYS A 79 -6.36 17.06 11.11
C LYS A 79 -5.00 16.69 11.73
N TRP A 80 -4.53 15.44 11.57
CA TRP A 80 -3.19 15.04 12.01
C TRP A 80 -2.15 15.92 11.33
N ALA A 81 -1.37 16.65 12.12
CA ALA A 81 -0.37 17.59 11.63
C ALA A 81 1.03 16.94 11.56
N SER A 82 1.23 15.91 12.38
CA SER A 82 2.48 15.19 12.53
C SER A 82 2.24 13.68 12.66
N ASP A 83 3.29 12.89 12.46
CA ASP A 83 3.26 11.44 12.64
C ASP A 83 2.86 11.05 14.08
N SER A 84 3.24 11.84 15.09
CA SER A 84 2.84 11.64 16.48
C SER A 84 1.34 11.84 16.76
N ASP A 85 0.61 12.54 15.89
CA ASP A 85 -0.83 12.73 16.06
C ASP A 85 -1.65 11.51 15.61
N ILE A 86 -1.02 10.61 14.84
CA ILE A 86 -1.64 9.39 14.33
C ILE A 86 -1.66 8.34 15.46
N PRO A 87 -2.79 7.67 15.72
CA PRO A 87 -2.85 6.54 16.66
C PRO A 87 -1.82 5.44 16.37
N ASP A 88 -1.32 4.74 17.39
CA ASP A 88 -0.13 3.90 17.28
C ASP A 88 -0.27 2.75 16.26
N ASP A 89 -1.40 2.03 16.27
CA ASP A 89 -1.61 0.92 15.34
C ASP A 89 -1.79 1.43 13.90
N ILE A 90 -2.53 2.54 13.73
CA ILE A 90 -2.67 3.21 12.42
C ILE A 90 -1.32 3.72 11.91
N ARG A 91 -0.52 4.34 12.77
CA ARG A 91 0.78 4.91 12.43
C ARG A 91 1.73 3.84 11.93
N GLU A 92 1.77 2.68 12.59
CA GLU A 92 2.60 1.56 12.18
C GLU A 92 2.24 1.06 10.77
N VAL A 93 0.94 0.99 10.46
CA VAL A 93 0.45 0.59 9.13
C VAL A 93 0.81 1.64 8.08
N VAL A 94 0.61 2.93 8.38
CA VAL A 94 1.00 4.04 7.48
C VAL A 94 2.50 4.00 7.20
N ARG A 95 3.33 3.79 8.22
CA ARG A 95 4.79 3.67 8.06
C ARG A 95 5.18 2.43 7.25
N THR A 96 4.49 1.31 7.45
CA THR A 96 4.71 0.07 6.68
C THR A 96 4.42 0.28 5.20
N LEU A 97 3.29 0.90 4.86
CA LEU A 97 2.86 1.15 3.47
C LEU A 97 3.68 2.26 2.79
N ASN A 98 4.19 3.23 3.55
CA ASN A 98 5.14 4.23 3.02
C ASN A 98 6.61 3.77 3.15
N GLY A 99 6.83 2.56 3.65
CA GLY A 99 8.15 2.00 3.87
C GLY A 99 8.80 1.57 2.55
N GLY A 100 10.13 1.66 2.49
CA GLY A 100 10.88 1.31 1.29
C GLY A 100 10.68 -0.14 0.83
N ARG A 101 10.38 -1.08 1.73
CA ARG A 101 10.08 -2.48 1.36
C ARG A 101 8.83 -2.58 0.49
N PHE A 102 7.72 -1.98 0.93
CA PHE A 102 6.47 -1.95 0.18
C PHE A 102 6.60 -1.15 -1.13
N LEU A 103 7.13 0.08 -1.05
CA LEU A 103 7.22 0.98 -2.20
C LEU A 103 8.12 0.42 -3.30
N ARG A 104 9.27 -0.16 -2.96
CA ARG A 104 10.16 -0.79 -3.97
C ARG A 104 9.48 -1.95 -4.68
N ARG A 105 8.69 -2.76 -3.97
CA ARG A 105 7.96 -3.88 -4.59
C ARG A 105 6.86 -3.38 -5.53
N CYS A 106 6.15 -2.31 -5.17
CA CYS A 106 5.19 -1.66 -6.07
C CYS A 106 5.87 -1.15 -7.35
N SER A 107 6.99 -0.43 -7.21
CA SER A 107 7.74 0.07 -8.37
C SER A 107 8.31 -1.05 -9.23
N ALA A 108 8.79 -2.13 -8.62
CA ALA A 108 9.29 -3.30 -9.35
C ALA A 108 8.20 -4.00 -10.16
N ALA A 109 6.95 -4.04 -9.66
CA ALA A 109 5.82 -4.61 -10.41
C ALA A 109 5.41 -3.74 -11.62
N ALA A 110 5.61 -2.42 -11.52
CA ALA A 110 5.32 -1.50 -12.62
C ALA A 110 6.43 -1.45 -13.69
N CYS A 111 7.68 -1.67 -13.30
CA CYS A 111 8.81 -1.73 -14.23
C CYS A 111 8.84 -3.09 -14.93
N SER A 112 8.24 -3.18 -16.11
CA SER A 112 8.46 -4.29 -17.02
C SER A 112 9.94 -4.36 -17.40
N THR A 113 10.70 -5.28 -16.82
CA THR A 113 11.96 -5.71 -17.41
C THR A 113 11.60 -6.44 -18.70
N SER A 114 11.51 -5.71 -19.80
CA SER A 114 11.53 -6.32 -21.12
C SER A 114 12.87 -7.04 -21.23
N THR A 115 12.86 -8.36 -21.08
CA THR A 115 13.98 -9.18 -21.51
C THR A 115 14.04 -9.04 -23.03
N VAL A 116 14.77 -8.03 -23.49
CA VAL A 116 15.18 -7.92 -24.88
C VAL A 116 16.04 -9.15 -25.14
N THR A 117 15.44 -10.16 -25.77
CA THR A 117 16.19 -11.27 -26.35
C THR A 117 17.08 -10.61 -27.40
N ALA A 118 18.38 -10.54 -27.12
CA ALA A 118 19.36 -9.87 -27.94
C ALA A 118 19.44 -10.54 -29.32
N THR A 119 18.59 -10.08 -30.23
CA THR A 119 18.86 -10.04 -31.67
C THR A 119 18.83 -8.56 -32.03
N GLY A 120 19.98 -8.09 -32.50
CA GLY A 120 20.41 -6.71 -32.33
C GLY A 120 19.39 -5.66 -32.77
N THR A 121 19.12 -4.69 -31.90
CA THR A 121 19.33 -3.25 -32.09
C THR A 121 18.87 -2.54 -30.79
N THR A 122 19.82 -1.87 -30.13
CA THR A 122 19.74 -0.87 -29.04
C THR A 122 18.72 -1.04 -27.89
N PRO A 123 19.14 -1.25 -26.63
CA PRO A 123 18.24 -1.30 -25.48
C PRO A 123 17.85 0.11 -25.00
N TRP A 124 16.56 0.32 -24.78
CA TRP A 124 16.01 1.48 -24.07
C TRP A 124 16.50 1.45 -22.61
N ARG A 125 17.22 2.49 -22.22
CA ARG A 125 17.73 2.66 -20.85
C ARG A 125 16.68 3.43 -20.04
N CYS A 126 16.06 2.78 -19.05
CA CYS A 126 15.34 3.50 -18.00
C CYS A 126 16.38 4.20 -17.11
N THR A 127 16.61 5.49 -17.35
CA THR A 127 17.26 6.36 -16.37
C THR A 127 16.20 6.80 -15.37
N VAL A 128 16.34 6.36 -14.12
CA VAL A 128 15.68 6.98 -12.97
C VAL A 128 16.33 8.34 -12.79
N GLY A 129 15.56 9.41 -13.01
CA GLY A 129 15.96 10.79 -12.73
C GLY A 129 15.75 11.15 -11.27
#